data_AF-A0A1C6CIL5-F1
#
_entry.id   AF-A0A1C6CIL5-F1
#
_cell.length_a   1.000
_cell.length_b   1.000
_cell.length_c   1.000
_cell.angle_alpha   90.00
_cell.angle_beta   90.00
_cell.angle_gamma   90.00
#
_symmetry.space_group_name_H-M   'P 1'
#
loop_
_entity.id
_entity.type
_entity.pdbx_description
1 polymer ?
#
loop_
_entity_poly.entity_id
_entity_poly.type
_entity_poly.pdbx_seq_one_letter_code
_entity_poly.pdbx_strand_id
1 'polypeptide(L)'
;MKKLITRSCEEIMTTVYKPIEFVIDGLLAQGLYILAGAPKVGKSWLALDMCLSIAKGEKIFRLYEITDEPAERLHFVIMSESIGNGLEEEIENFKNEHYDLKVVFIDTLQKVRNESSQATVLITKNCL
;
A
#
# COMPACT_ATOMS: atom_id res chain seq x y z
N MET A 1 -16.57 10.54 -17.07
CA MET A 1 -16.04 11.33 -15.93
C MET A 1 -17.00 11.23 -14.77
N LYS A 2 -16.54 10.80 -13.58
CA LYS A 2 -17.34 10.95 -12.36
C LYS A 2 -17.47 12.45 -12.03
N LYS A 3 -18.69 12.88 -11.69
CA LYS A 3 -19.02 14.27 -11.40
C LYS A 3 -18.34 14.71 -10.10
N LEU A 4 -17.77 15.91 -10.07
CA LEU A 4 -17.18 16.47 -8.86
C LEU A 4 -18.30 16.77 -7.85
N ILE A 5 -18.17 16.25 -6.63
CA ILE A 5 -19.16 16.45 -5.56
C ILE A 5 -18.59 17.53 -4.63
N THR A 6 -19.28 18.66 -4.57
CA THR A 6 -18.98 19.75 -3.63
C THR A 6 -19.82 19.57 -2.37
N ARG A 7 -19.21 19.73 -1.19
CA ARG A 7 -19.87 19.71 0.13
C ARG A 7 -19.70 21.07 0.80
N SER A 8 -20.70 21.55 1.53
CA SER A 8 -20.57 22.82 2.27
C SER A 8 -19.74 22.65 3.55
N CYS A 9 -19.21 23.74 4.10
CA CYS A 9 -18.47 23.69 5.37
C CYS A 9 -19.35 23.20 6.52
N GLU A 10 -20.61 23.64 6.55
CA GLU A 10 -21.62 23.20 7.52
C GLU A 10 -21.90 21.70 7.41
N GLU A 11 -22.02 21.19 6.18
CA GLU A 11 -22.22 19.76 5.95
C GLU A 11 -21.02 18.95 6.45
N ILE A 12 -19.79 19.41 6.21
CA ILE A 12 -18.59 18.76 6.74
C ILE A 12 -18.58 18.76 8.28
N MET A 13 -18.90 19.89 8.91
CA MET A 13 -18.86 20.01 10.38
C MET A 13 -19.96 19.21 11.09
N THR A 14 -21.09 19.00 10.42
CA THR A 14 -22.25 18.26 10.96
C THR A 14 -22.23 16.77 10.60
N THR A 15 -21.36 16.35 9.68
CA THR A 15 -21.26 14.95 9.27
C THR A 15 -20.49 14.14 10.31
N VAL A 16 -21.08 13.03 10.75
CA VAL A 16 -20.40 12.02 11.57
C VAL A 16 -19.57 11.13 10.65
N TYR A 17 -18.26 11.28 10.72
CA TYR A 17 -17.32 10.42 10.00
C TYR A 17 -16.99 9.16 10.80
N LYS A 18 -16.74 8.06 10.09
CA LYS A 18 -16.17 6.87 10.72
C LYS A 18 -14.78 7.23 11.29
N PRO A 19 -14.36 6.62 12.41
CA PRO A 19 -13.01 6.77 12.92
C PRO A 19 -11.98 6.46 11.84
N ILE A 20 -10.90 7.23 11.80
CA ILE A 20 -9.78 6.98 10.89
C ILE A 20 -9.11 5.69 11.33
N GLU A 21 -9.12 4.68 10.45
CA GLU A 21 -8.35 3.46 10.66
C GLU A 21 -6.91 3.69 10.17
N PHE A 22 -5.95 3.56 11.09
CA PHE A 22 -4.54 3.60 10.77
C PHE A 22 -4.02 2.19 10.45
N VAL A 23 -3.31 2.07 9.33
CA VAL A 23 -2.46 0.91 9.04
C VAL A 23 -1.18 1.02 9.86
N ILE A 24 -0.67 2.24 10.01
CA ILE A 24 0.46 2.58 10.85
C ILE A 24 0.08 3.81 11.67
N ASP A 25 0.06 3.66 12.98
CA ASP A 25 -0.31 4.72 13.91
C ASP A 25 0.49 6.00 13.68
N GLY A 26 -0.24 7.09 13.41
CA GLY A 26 0.34 8.42 13.21
C GLY A 26 1.08 8.63 11.89
N LEU A 27 1.15 7.63 11.01
CA LEU A 27 1.89 7.72 9.74
C LEU A 27 1.03 7.39 8.51
N LEU A 28 0.31 6.27 8.51
CA LEU A 28 -0.47 5.81 7.36
C LEU A 28 -1.89 5.44 7.78
N ALA A 29 -2.84 6.30 7.45
CA ALA A 29 -4.29 6.03 7.52
C ALA A 29 -4.78 5.26 6.28
N GLN A 30 -5.96 4.67 6.31
CA GLN A 30 -6.60 4.12 5.12
C GLN A 30 -6.72 5.18 4.01
N GLY A 31 -6.27 4.86 2.79
CA GLY A 31 -6.32 5.79 1.66
C GLY A 31 -5.34 5.42 0.54
N LEU A 32 -5.11 6.38 -0.36
CA LEU A 32 -4.12 6.28 -1.45
C LEU A 32 -2.98 7.25 -1.16
N TYR A 33 -1.74 6.74 -1.20
CA TYR A 33 -0.52 7.52 -0.98
C TYR A 33 0.41 7.39 -2.18
N ILE A 34 1.15 8.45 -2.48
CA ILE A 34 2.18 8.47 -3.51
C ILE A 34 3.52 8.74 -2.84
N LEU A 35 4.40 7.73 -2.84
CA LEU A 35 5.77 7.87 -2.36
C LEU A 35 6.68 8.36 -3.50
N ALA A 36 6.95 9.66 -3.54
CA ALA A 36 7.78 10.30 -4.56
C ALA A 36 9.14 10.76 -4.00
N GLY A 37 10.17 10.79 -4.85
CA GLY A 37 11.52 11.20 -4.46
C GLY A 37 12.55 10.78 -5.51
N ALA A 38 13.74 11.37 -5.45
CA ALA A 38 14.78 11.13 -6.45
C ALA A 38 15.13 9.64 -6.61
N PRO A 39 15.65 9.21 -7.77
CA PRO A 39 16.08 7.82 -7.96
C PRO A 39 17.07 7.40 -6.87
N LYS A 40 16.94 6.15 -6.39
CA LYS A 40 17.86 5.51 -5.42
C LYS A 40 17.97 6.17 -4.03
N VAL A 41 17.04 7.05 -3.65
CA VAL A 41 16.97 7.63 -2.28
C VAL A 41 16.39 6.69 -1.21
N GLY A 42 16.09 5.44 -1.57
CA GLY A 42 15.58 4.44 -0.60
C GLY A 42 14.06 4.33 -0.50
N LYS A 43 13.29 4.82 -1.47
CA LYS A 43 11.81 4.67 -1.46
C LYS A 43 11.35 3.21 -1.40
N SER A 44 11.93 2.35 -2.23
CA SER A 44 11.65 0.90 -2.24
C SER A 44 12.04 0.24 -0.92
N TRP A 45 13.17 0.66 -0.35
CA TRP A 45 13.62 0.20 0.98
C TRP A 45 12.66 0.62 2.09
N LEU A 46 12.14 1.85 2.02
CA LEU A 46 11.13 2.34 2.94
C LEU A 46 9.80 1.57 2.80
N ALA A 47 9.35 1.33 1.56
CA ALA A 47 8.16 0.51 1.31
C ALA A 47 8.32 -0.91 1.85
N LEU A 48 9.50 -1.52 1.66
CA LEU A 48 9.82 -2.83 2.21
C LEU A 48 9.82 -2.84 3.74
N ASP A 49 10.45 -1.86 4.40
CA ASP A 49 10.47 -1.73 5.85
C ASP A 49 9.05 -1.58 6.43
N MET A 50 8.21 -0.78 5.79
CA MET A 50 6.80 -0.64 6.14
C MET A 50 6.06 -1.98 6.01
N CYS A 51 6.17 -2.66 4.87
CA CYS A 51 5.53 -3.94 4.63
C CYS A 51 5.96 -5.01 5.65
N LEU A 52 7.26 -5.10 5.93
CA LEU A 52 7.79 -6.06 6.89
C LEU A 52 7.30 -5.77 8.31
N SER A 53 7.34 -4.50 8.72
CA SER A 53 6.88 -4.08 10.05
C SER A 53 5.39 -4.35 10.23
N ILE A 54 4.57 -4.04 9.22
CA ILE A 54 3.12 -4.32 9.25
C ILE A 54 2.86 -5.82 9.32
N ALA A 55 3.55 -6.62 8.50
CA ALA A 55 3.34 -8.06 8.46
C ALA A 55 3.76 -8.78 9.75
N LYS A 56 4.72 -8.22 10.50
CA LYS A 56 5.14 -8.71 11.82
C LYS A 56 4.37 -8.10 12.99
N GLY A 57 3.59 -7.03 12.77
CA GLY A 57 2.95 -6.28 13.85
C GLY A 57 3.93 -5.46 14.70
N GLU A 58 5.04 -5.06 14.11
CA GLU A 58 6.13 -4.33 14.77
C GLU A 58 6.11 -2.83 14.43
N LYS A 59 6.94 -2.05 15.13
CA LYS A 59 7.12 -0.63 14.79
C LYS A 59 8.05 -0.51 13.58
N ILE A 60 7.77 0.45 12.71
CA ILE A 60 8.60 0.82 11.55
C ILE A 60 9.97 1.31 12.00
N PHE A 61 10.96 1.21 11.11
CA PHE A 61 12.36 1.62 11.30
C PHE A 61 13.15 0.72 12.25
N ARG A 62 12.72 -0.54 12.42
CA ARG A 62 13.46 -1.57 13.19
C ARG A 62 14.29 -2.50 12.32
N LEU A 63 14.75 -2.06 11.15
CA LEU A 63 15.60 -2.82 10.21
C LEU A 63 16.83 -3.54 10.83
N TYR A 64 17.22 -3.23 12.07
CA TYR A 64 18.29 -3.91 12.80
C TYR A 64 17.86 -5.19 13.54
N GLU A 65 16.55 -5.46 13.66
CA GLU A 65 15.98 -6.64 14.31
C GLU A 65 15.47 -7.67 13.27
N ILE A 66 16.06 -7.71 12.07
CA ILE A 66 15.70 -8.72 11.07
C ILE A 66 16.09 -10.10 11.62
N THR A 67 15.09 -10.82 12.10
CA THR A 67 15.17 -12.24 12.45
C THR A 67 15.01 -13.10 11.19
N ASP A 68 15.55 -14.31 11.22
CA ASP A 68 15.36 -15.32 10.16
C ASP A 68 13.92 -15.88 10.12
N GLU A 69 13.00 -15.32 10.91
CA GLU A 69 11.60 -15.75 10.95
C GLU A 69 10.81 -15.16 9.77
N PRO A 70 10.12 -16.00 8.99
CA PRO A 70 9.33 -15.54 7.85
C PRO A 70 8.12 -14.73 8.33
N ALA A 71 7.86 -13.61 7.67
CA ALA A 71 6.62 -12.87 7.87
C ALA A 71 5.49 -13.56 7.07
N GLU A 72 4.73 -14.45 7.71
CA GLU A 72 3.65 -15.23 7.05
C GLU A 72 2.58 -14.36 6.38
N ARG A 73 2.43 -13.12 6.84
CA ARG A 73 1.44 -12.14 6.38
C ARG A 73 1.97 -11.20 5.29
N LEU A 74 3.20 -11.42 4.82
CA LEU A 74 3.85 -10.66 3.76
C LEU A 74 3.84 -11.45 2.44
N HIS A 75 3.26 -10.88 1.40
CA HIS A 75 3.21 -11.46 0.07
C HIS A 75 4.03 -10.60 -0.90
N PHE A 76 4.94 -11.27 -1.63
CA PHE A 76 5.74 -10.66 -2.68
C PHE A 76 5.20 -11.06 -4.04
N VAL A 77 4.85 -10.08 -4.85
CA VAL A 77 4.49 -10.27 -6.25
C VAL A 77 5.58 -9.62 -7.11
N ILE A 78 6.41 -10.46 -7.72
CA ILE A 78 7.57 -10.02 -8.52
C ILE A 78 7.13 -9.63 -9.94
N MET A 79 6.05 -10.23 -10.42
CA MET A 79 5.47 -9.99 -11.73
C MET A 79 3.98 -9.72 -11.55
N SER A 80 3.53 -8.54 -11.95
CA SER A 80 2.10 -8.18 -12.01
C SER A 80 1.86 -7.31 -13.22
N GLU A 81 0.59 -7.23 -13.62
CA GLU A 81 0.20 -6.40 -14.74
C GLU A 81 0.45 -4.91 -14.46
N SER A 82 0.44 -4.11 -15.52
CA SER A 82 0.55 -2.65 -15.37
C SER A 82 -0.81 -2.03 -15.04
N ILE A 83 -0.79 -0.83 -14.43
CA ILE A 83 -1.99 -0.05 -14.14
C ILE A 83 -2.78 0.17 -15.45
N GLY A 84 -4.08 -0.14 -15.43
CA GLY A 84 -4.95 -0.06 -16.60
C GLY A 84 -4.91 -1.28 -17.54
N ASN A 85 -4.09 -2.29 -17.22
CA ASN A 85 -3.94 -3.52 -18.03
C ASN A 85 -4.23 -4.81 -17.23
N GLY A 86 -4.92 -4.73 -16.09
CA GLY A 86 -5.35 -5.91 -15.32
C GLY A 86 -4.88 -5.93 -13.87
N LEU A 87 -3.94 -5.04 -13.49
CA LEU A 87 -3.45 -4.95 -12.11
C LEU A 87 -4.59 -4.71 -11.11
N GLU A 88 -5.59 -3.92 -11.50
CA GLU A 88 -6.76 -3.64 -10.66
C GLU A 88 -7.57 -4.91 -10.37
N GLU A 89 -7.73 -5.79 -11.36
CA GLU A 89 -8.42 -7.07 -11.22
C GLU A 89 -7.59 -8.04 -10.36
N GLU A 90 -6.27 -8.07 -10.53
CA GLU A 90 -5.36 -8.85 -9.68
C GLU A 90 -5.47 -8.45 -8.20
N ILE A 91 -5.49 -7.13 -7.93
CA ILE A 91 -5.65 -6.61 -6.57
C ILE A 91 -7.05 -6.93 -6.01
N GLU A 92 -8.11 -6.85 -6.82
CA GLU A 92 -9.46 -7.17 -6.39
C GLU A 92 -9.61 -8.67 -6.07
N ASN A 93 -9.08 -9.55 -6.92
CA ASN A 93 -9.04 -10.99 -6.68
C ASN A 93 -8.24 -11.33 -5.42
N PHE A 94 -7.05 -10.74 -5.26
CA PHE A 94 -6.23 -10.93 -4.07
C PHE A 94 -6.96 -10.48 -2.81
N LYS A 95 -7.64 -9.33 -2.86
CA LYS A 95 -8.46 -8.83 -1.74
C LYS A 95 -9.62 -9.78 -1.41
N ASN A 96 -10.23 -10.42 -2.40
CA ASN A 96 -11.31 -11.39 -2.18
C ASN A 96 -10.80 -12.68 -1.52
N GLU A 97 -9.60 -13.13 -1.89
CA GLU A 97 -8.93 -14.28 -1.25
C GLU A 97 -8.41 -13.93 0.15
N HIS A 98 -8.15 -12.64 0.40
CA HIS A 98 -7.51 -12.13 1.60
C HIS A 98 -8.24 -10.92 2.16
N TYR A 99 -9.33 -11.20 2.88
CA TYR A 99 -10.20 -10.19 3.49
C TYR A 99 -9.50 -9.32 4.55
N ASP A 100 -8.34 -9.75 5.05
CA ASP A 100 -7.48 -9.07 6.01
C ASP A 100 -6.41 -8.17 5.36
N LEU A 101 -6.46 -8.00 4.04
CA LEU A 101 -5.62 -7.08 3.29
C LEU A 101 -5.78 -5.64 3.82
N LYS A 102 -4.68 -5.03 4.27
CA LYS A 102 -4.66 -3.66 4.81
C LYS A 102 -3.92 -2.66 3.94
N VAL A 103 -2.82 -3.05 3.31
CA VAL A 103 -2.09 -2.16 2.42
C VAL A 103 -1.42 -2.92 1.27
N VAL A 104 -1.44 -2.26 0.13
CA VAL A 104 -0.79 -2.69 -1.11
C VAL A 104 0.22 -1.59 -1.45
N PHE A 105 1.50 -1.95 -1.50
CA PHE A 105 2.55 -1.09 -2.00
C PHE A 105 2.87 -1.49 -3.43
N ILE A 106 2.71 -0.55 -4.34
CA ILE A 106 3.03 -0.74 -5.75
C ILE A 106 4.32 0.03 -6.00
N ASP A 107 5.45 -0.67 -6.10
CA ASP A 107 6.73 -0.05 -6.45
C ASP A 107 6.89 -0.09 -7.97
N THR A 108 6.33 0.92 -8.64
CA THR A 108 6.44 1.11 -10.09
C THR A 108 7.26 2.34 -10.41
N LEU A 109 8.57 2.18 -10.43
CA LEU A 109 9.47 3.12 -11.10
C LEU A 109 10.27 2.47 -12.22
N GLN A 110 9.56 1.75 -13.11
CA GLN A 110 10.03 1.39 -14.44
C GLN A 110 9.25 2.20 -15.49
N LYS A 111 9.66 3.48 -15.59
CA LYS A 111 9.53 4.44 -16.71
C LYS A 111 8.28 4.43 -17.59
N VAL A 112 7.76 5.64 -17.78
CA VAL A 112 7.35 6.26 -19.06
C VAL A 112 8.09 5.69 -20.29
N ARG A 113 7.77 4.48 -20.75
CA ARG A 113 8.18 3.86 -22.02
C ARG A 113 7.15 2.79 -22.38
N ASN A 114 6.79 2.76 -23.67
CA ASN A 114 5.72 1.99 -24.29
C ASN A 114 5.95 0.46 -24.35
N GLU A 115 6.43 -0.19 -23.29
CA GLU A 115 6.56 -1.65 -23.27
C GLU A 115 6.12 -2.23 -21.92
N SER A 116 5.39 -3.34 -22.00
CA SER A 116 4.87 -4.22 -20.95
C SER A 116 5.82 -4.33 -19.74
N SER A 117 5.72 -3.38 -18.81
CA SER A 117 6.61 -3.30 -17.65
C SER A 117 5.86 -3.83 -16.43
N GLN A 118 6.38 -4.92 -15.88
CA GLN A 118 5.84 -5.60 -14.72
C GLN A 118 6.00 -4.72 -13.47
N ALA A 119 4.98 -4.68 -12.63
CA ALA A 119 5.05 -4.02 -11.33
C ALA A 119 5.55 -5.01 -10.27
N THR A 120 6.41 -4.53 -9.36
CA THR A 120 6.65 -5.23 -8.11
C THR A 120 5.60 -4.74 -7.12
N VAL A 121 4.78 -5.67 -6.62
CA VAL A 121 3.74 -5.38 -5.64
C VAL A 121 4.11 -6.07 -4.34
N LEU A 122 4.24 -5.28 -3.29
CA LEU A 122 4.38 -5.76 -1.92
C LEU A 122 3.01 -5.68 -1.28
N ILE A 123 2.50 -6.81 -0.84
CA ILE A 123 1.19 -6.87 -0.21
C ILE A 123 1.37 -7.35 1.23
N THR A 124 0.82 -6.60 2.18
CA THR A 124 0.83 -7.02 3.58
C THR A 124 -0.57 -7.09 4.14
N LYS A 125 -0.81 -8.17 4.87
CA LYS A 125 -2.03 -8.40 5.65
C LYS A 125 -1.86 -7.83 7.05
N ASN A 126 -2.98 -7.58 7.71
CA ASN A 126 -2.97 -7.06 9.08
C ASN A 126 -2.31 -8.04 10.05
N CYS A 127 -1.64 -7.56 11.11
CA CYS A 127 -1.12 -8.41 12.19
C CYS A 127 -1.94 -8.36 13.49
N LEU A 128 -2.98 -7.50 13.55
CA LEU A 128 -3.89 -7.40 14.71
C LEU A 128 -4.83 -8.61 14.81
#